data_AF-A0A016WXT2-F1
#
_entry.id   AF-A0A016WXT2-F1
#
_cell.length_a   1.000
_cell.length_b   1.000
_cell.length_c   1.000
_cell.angle_alpha   90.00
_cell.angle_beta   90.00
_cell.angle_gamma   90.00
#
_symmetry.space_group_name_H-M   'P 1'
#
loop_
_entity.id
_entity.type
_entity.pdbx_description
1 polymer ?
#
loop_
_entity_poly.entity_id
_entity_poly.type
_entity_poly.pdbx_seq_one_letter_code
_entity_poly.pdbx_strand_id
1 'polypeptide(L)'
;MLILQHFPRTTSTLDVGSVYRNSDIPKDRQQIPEAVFLTKAVELSRNSQANVLSIGLGGGTVNGFLHYNFPEMNITVVENSAQMINLAKRWYDLQIDDHQRVVHADGVTFLKEQMEKGVKYDAVLLDACYSRPELAKTFICPVEVFLEKQVIRSIVQVVGKRELKYL
;
A
#
# COMPACT_ATOMS: atom_id res chain seq x y z
N MET A 1 8.53 -2.01 3.32
CA MET A 1 7.12 -2.32 2.99
C MET A 1 6.65 -3.62 3.63
N LEU A 2 5.79 -3.50 4.65
CA LEU A 2 5.01 -4.61 5.22
C LEU A 2 3.60 -4.55 4.61
N ILE A 3 3.05 -5.69 4.16
CA ILE A 3 1.69 -5.77 3.63
C ILE A 3 0.87 -6.65 4.58
N LEU A 4 -0.25 -6.12 5.07
CA LEU A 4 -1.12 -6.81 6.02
C LEU A 4 -2.48 -7.11 5.37
N GLN A 5 -2.84 -8.40 5.33
CA GLN A 5 -4.14 -8.88 4.84
C GLN A 5 -4.65 -10.09 5.65
N HIS A 6 -5.95 -10.40 5.51
CA HIS A 6 -6.56 -11.58 6.15
C HIS A 6 -6.34 -12.84 5.30
N PHE A 7 -5.60 -13.84 5.82
CA PHE A 7 -5.32 -15.10 5.13
C PHE A 7 -6.23 -16.25 5.61
N PRO A 8 -6.99 -16.94 4.74
CA PRO A 8 -7.49 -18.28 5.04
C PRO A 8 -6.36 -19.33 4.97
N ARG A 9 -6.44 -20.37 5.81
CA ARG A 9 -5.42 -21.43 5.95
C ARG A 9 -5.42 -22.40 4.76
N THR A 10 -4.92 -22.01 3.59
CA THR A 10 -4.50 -22.97 2.55
C THR A 10 -3.38 -22.39 1.69
N THR A 11 -2.24 -23.08 1.67
CA THR A 11 -1.05 -22.71 0.89
C THR A 11 -1.14 -23.29 -0.53
N SER A 12 -1.22 -22.42 -1.53
CA SER A 12 -0.83 -22.75 -2.91
C SER A 12 0.20 -21.71 -3.36
N THR A 13 1.45 -22.14 -3.55
CA THR A 13 2.53 -21.31 -4.08
C THR A 13 2.27 -20.99 -5.55
N LEU A 14 2.00 -19.73 -5.88
CA LEU A 14 2.04 -19.22 -7.25
C LEU A 14 3.49 -18.81 -7.58
N ASP A 15 4.00 -19.25 -8.73
CA ASP A 15 5.31 -18.85 -9.27
C ASP A 15 5.22 -17.45 -9.90
N VAL A 16 5.54 -16.47 -9.07
CA VAL A 16 5.59 -15.02 -9.36
C VAL A 16 6.41 -14.70 -10.60
N GLY A 17 7.51 -15.45 -10.84
CA GLY A 17 8.42 -15.19 -11.95
C GLY A 17 7.83 -15.50 -13.33
N SER A 18 6.67 -16.18 -13.39
CA SER A 18 5.93 -16.43 -14.64
C SER A 18 4.96 -15.29 -14.98
N VAL A 19 4.41 -14.61 -13.98
CA VAL A 19 3.44 -13.51 -14.14
C VAL A 19 4.11 -12.28 -14.76
N TYR A 20 5.29 -11.90 -14.27
CA TYR A 20 6.07 -10.77 -14.81
C TYR A 20 6.58 -11.01 -16.23
N ARG A 21 6.67 -12.27 -16.66
CA ARG A 21 7.12 -12.65 -18.02
C ARG A 21 6.03 -12.46 -19.08
N ASN A 22 4.75 -12.47 -18.69
CA ASN A 22 3.60 -12.41 -19.60
C ASN A 22 2.78 -11.10 -19.48
N SER A 23 3.20 -10.16 -18.63
CA SER A 23 2.57 -8.85 -18.49
C SER A 23 3.22 -7.82 -19.42
N ASP A 24 2.45 -6.95 -20.08
CA ASP A 24 2.92 -5.81 -20.90
C ASP A 24 3.63 -4.70 -20.08
N ILE A 25 4.19 -5.03 -18.91
CA ILE A 25 4.82 -4.12 -17.97
C ILE A 25 6.27 -3.85 -18.41
N PRO A 26 6.65 -2.59 -18.66
CA PRO A 26 8.02 -2.21 -19.02
C PRO A 26 9.06 -2.71 -18.01
N LYS A 27 10.18 -3.27 -18.51
CA LYS A 27 11.22 -3.93 -17.70
C LYS A 27 11.88 -3.01 -16.66
N ASP A 28 11.89 -1.70 -16.90
CA ASP A 28 12.42 -0.66 -16.00
C ASP A 28 11.54 -0.39 -14.78
N ARG A 29 10.29 -0.89 -14.77
CA ARG A 29 9.33 -0.73 -13.67
C ARG A 29 9.03 -2.04 -12.93
N GLN A 30 9.80 -3.10 -13.16
CA GLN A 30 9.52 -4.44 -12.60
C GLN A 30 9.83 -4.61 -11.10
N GLN A 31 10.42 -3.63 -10.43
CA GLN A 31 10.75 -3.76 -9.01
C GLN A 31 9.64 -3.15 -8.14
N ILE A 32 9.11 -3.97 -7.21
CA ILE A 32 8.29 -3.65 -6.00
C ILE A 32 6.82 -4.15 -5.91
N PRO A 33 6.07 -4.60 -6.93
CA PRO A 33 4.66 -5.00 -6.70
C PRO A 33 4.45 -6.45 -6.23
N GLU A 34 5.51 -7.24 -6.12
CA GLU A 34 5.40 -8.69 -5.92
C GLU A 34 4.52 -9.04 -4.72
N ALA A 35 4.72 -8.42 -3.56
CA ALA A 35 4.04 -8.79 -2.33
C ALA A 35 2.53 -8.43 -2.28
N VAL A 36 2.07 -7.41 -3.02
CA VAL A 36 0.63 -7.07 -3.11
C VAL A 36 -0.12 -8.18 -3.84
N PHE A 37 0.51 -8.73 -4.88
CA PHE A 37 -0.12 -9.66 -5.80
C PHE A 37 0.14 -11.13 -5.48
N LEU A 38 1.31 -11.46 -4.92
CA LEU A 38 1.68 -12.81 -4.44
C LEU A 38 0.67 -13.41 -3.49
N THR A 39 -0.03 -12.55 -2.76
CA THR A 39 -0.86 -12.93 -1.64
C THR A 39 -2.34 -13.10 -2.04
N LYS A 40 -2.67 -12.97 -3.35
CA LYS A 40 -4.03 -12.99 -3.92
C LYS A 40 -4.98 -11.93 -3.34
N ALA A 41 -4.45 -10.89 -2.69
CA ALA A 41 -5.22 -9.76 -2.16
C ALA A 41 -6.03 -9.06 -3.26
N VAL A 42 -5.39 -8.99 -4.43
CA VAL A 42 -5.78 -8.18 -5.57
C VAL A 42 -5.50 -9.01 -6.82
N GLU A 43 -6.45 -9.03 -7.74
CA GLU A 43 -6.27 -9.67 -9.03
C GLU A 43 -5.20 -8.92 -9.84
N LEU A 44 -4.28 -9.67 -10.44
CA LEU A 44 -3.24 -9.18 -11.36
C LEU A 44 -3.85 -8.84 -12.72
N SER A 45 -4.68 -7.80 -12.77
CA SER A 45 -5.37 -7.33 -13.99
C SER A 45 -5.44 -5.81 -13.99
N ARG A 46 -5.26 -5.15 -15.15
CA ARG A 46 -5.40 -3.68 -15.25
C ARG A 46 -6.77 -3.17 -14.79
N ASN A 47 -7.80 -4.01 -14.86
CA ASN A 47 -9.17 -3.69 -14.45
C ASN A 47 -9.45 -4.07 -12.99
N SER A 48 -8.41 -4.32 -12.20
CA SER A 48 -8.55 -4.71 -10.80
C SER A 48 -9.03 -3.54 -9.96
N GLN A 49 -10.23 -3.69 -9.39
CA GLN A 49 -10.82 -2.73 -8.48
C GLN A 49 -10.48 -3.12 -7.03
N ALA A 50 -9.74 -2.26 -6.36
CA ALA A 50 -9.39 -2.42 -4.95
C ALA A 50 -9.24 -1.06 -4.26
N ASN A 51 -9.75 -0.96 -3.03
CA ASN A 51 -9.47 0.16 -2.15
C ASN A 51 -8.14 -0.11 -1.42
N VAL A 52 -7.09 0.63 -1.78
CA VAL A 52 -5.74 0.44 -1.22
C VAL A 52 -5.40 1.61 -0.31
N LEU A 53 -5.00 1.31 0.93
CA LEU A 53 -4.41 2.28 1.83
C LEU A 53 -2.89 2.11 1.84
N SER A 54 -2.15 3.17 1.56
CA SER A 54 -0.69 3.21 1.64
C SER A 54 -0.27 4.19 2.72
N ILE A 55 0.40 3.72 3.77
CA ILE A 55 0.91 4.56 4.85
C ILE A 55 2.41 4.77 4.62
N GLY A 56 2.77 5.99 4.24
CA GLY A 56 4.08 6.36 3.70
C GLY A 56 4.03 6.58 2.19
N LEU A 57 4.32 7.80 1.73
CA LEU A 57 4.43 8.13 0.31
C LEU A 57 5.86 7.93 -0.19
N GLY A 58 6.84 8.40 0.59
CA GLY A 58 8.22 8.49 0.14
C GLY A 58 8.33 9.30 -1.15
N GLY A 59 9.08 8.80 -2.14
CA GLY A 59 9.14 9.39 -3.49
C GLY A 59 7.91 9.12 -4.36
N GLY A 60 6.94 8.32 -3.90
CA GLY A 60 5.72 8.01 -4.66
C GLY A 60 5.82 6.84 -5.64
N THR A 61 6.99 6.18 -5.78
CA THR A 61 7.22 5.12 -6.77
C THR A 61 6.21 3.98 -6.71
N VAL A 62 5.94 3.42 -5.53
CA VAL A 62 5.00 2.31 -5.37
C VAL A 62 3.58 2.72 -5.72
N ASN A 63 3.17 3.90 -5.26
CA ASN A 63 1.82 4.42 -5.48
C ASN A 63 1.62 4.74 -6.98
N GLY A 64 2.58 5.44 -7.60
CA GLY A 64 2.57 5.70 -9.03
C GLY A 64 2.60 4.43 -9.89
N PHE A 65 3.35 3.41 -9.47
CA PHE A 65 3.31 2.10 -10.11
C PHE A 65 1.91 1.49 -10.06
N LEU A 66 1.29 1.44 -8.87
CA LEU A 66 -0.04 0.86 -8.70
C LEU A 66 -1.07 1.61 -9.54
N HIS A 67 -1.06 2.94 -9.49
CA HIS A 67 -1.98 3.75 -10.27
C HIS A 67 -1.81 3.58 -11.78
N TYR A 68 -0.58 3.54 -12.29
CA TYR A 68 -0.31 3.36 -13.72
C TYR A 68 -0.74 2.00 -14.26
N ASN A 69 -0.49 0.94 -13.47
CA ASN A 69 -0.76 -0.43 -13.90
C ASN A 69 -2.17 -0.90 -13.57
N PHE A 70 -2.82 -0.30 -12.56
CA PHE A 70 -4.15 -0.67 -12.07
C PHE A 70 -5.00 0.60 -11.92
N PRO A 71 -5.34 1.26 -13.04
CA PRO A 71 -6.00 2.57 -13.02
C PRO A 71 -7.37 2.57 -12.33
N GLU A 72 -8.02 1.42 -12.17
CA GLU A 72 -9.30 1.30 -11.46
C GLU A 72 -9.17 1.13 -9.94
N MET A 73 -7.93 1.02 -9.40
CA MET A 73 -7.71 1.02 -7.95
C MET A 73 -8.02 2.38 -7.34
N ASN A 74 -8.61 2.36 -6.16
CA ASN A 74 -8.84 3.54 -5.35
C ASN A 74 -7.76 3.63 -4.27
N ILE A 75 -6.70 4.39 -4.54
CA ILE A 75 -5.48 4.48 -3.73
C ILE A 75 -5.55 5.71 -2.83
N THR A 76 -5.49 5.47 -1.52
CA THR A 76 -5.32 6.52 -0.50
C THR A 76 -3.91 6.42 0.05
N VAL A 77 -3.08 7.43 -0.19
CA VAL A 77 -1.75 7.52 0.40
C VAL A 77 -1.79 8.47 1.60
N VAL A 78 -1.25 8.07 2.74
CA VAL A 78 -1.10 8.92 3.92
C VAL A 78 0.36 9.23 4.13
N GLU A 79 0.70 10.50 4.18
CA GLU A 79 2.08 10.98 4.34
C GLU A 79 2.10 12.11 5.36
N ASN A 80 3.06 12.11 6.29
CA ASN A 80 3.13 13.11 7.36
C ASN A 80 4.01 14.32 6.96
N SER A 81 4.88 14.17 5.96
CA SER A 81 5.80 15.20 5.50
C SER A 81 5.26 15.93 4.27
N ALA A 82 4.80 17.17 4.46
CA ALA A 82 4.44 18.05 3.36
C ALA A 82 5.58 18.25 2.34
N GLN A 83 6.83 18.18 2.81
CA GLN A 83 8.01 18.28 1.95
C GLN A 83 8.10 17.08 1.00
N MET A 84 7.86 15.86 1.50
CA MET A 84 7.85 14.65 0.68
C MET A 84 6.71 14.66 -0.33
N ILE A 85 5.51 15.11 0.08
CA ILE A 85 4.37 15.27 -0.83
C ILE A 85 4.72 16.22 -1.99
N ASN A 86 5.30 17.39 -1.67
CA ASN A 86 5.72 18.36 -2.68
C ASN A 86 6.81 17.82 -3.60
N LEU A 87 7.76 17.06 -3.06
CA LEU A 87 8.85 16.47 -3.81
C LEU A 87 8.34 15.38 -4.77
N ALA A 88 7.47 14.49 -4.31
CA ALA A 88 6.85 13.46 -5.14
C ALA A 88 6.04 14.06 -6.31
N LYS A 89 5.26 15.11 -6.05
CA LYS A 89 4.50 15.84 -7.09
C LYS A 89 5.40 16.50 -8.13
N ARG A 90 6.49 17.15 -7.70
CA ARG A 90 7.34 17.96 -8.59
C ARG A 90 8.37 17.15 -9.37
N TRP A 91 8.89 16.08 -8.77
CA TRP A 91 10.08 15.38 -9.28
C TRP A 91 9.83 13.92 -9.66
N TYR A 92 8.77 13.30 -9.15
CA TYR A 92 8.44 11.90 -9.42
C TYR A 92 7.09 11.73 -10.11
N ASP A 93 6.53 12.82 -10.65
CA ASP A 93 5.31 12.83 -11.44
C ASP A 93 4.13 12.13 -10.74
N LEU A 94 3.98 12.36 -9.43
CA LEU A 94 2.87 11.82 -8.67
C LEU A 94 1.55 12.39 -9.16
N GLN A 95 0.79 11.58 -9.90
CA GLN A 95 -0.55 11.92 -10.38
C GLN A 95 -1.56 11.86 -9.23
N ILE A 96 -2.45 12.85 -9.17
CA ILE A 96 -3.58 12.88 -8.23
C ILE A 96 -4.83 13.11 -9.04
N ASP A 97 -5.81 12.23 -8.85
CA ASP A 97 -7.09 12.20 -9.56
C ASP A 97 -8.16 11.50 -8.70
N ASP A 98 -9.24 11.06 -9.33
CA ASP A 98 -10.34 10.37 -8.65
C ASP A 98 -9.94 8.99 -8.07
N HIS A 99 -8.89 8.38 -8.61
CA HIS A 99 -8.40 7.04 -8.27
C HIS A 99 -7.14 7.06 -7.39
N GLN A 100 -6.39 8.16 -7.34
CA GLN A 100 -5.26 8.31 -6.43
C GLN A 100 -5.28 9.65 -5.70
N ARG A 101 -5.25 9.60 -4.35
CA ARG A 101 -5.17 10.78 -3.49
C ARG A 101 -4.08 10.66 -2.44
N VAL A 102 -3.59 11.83 -1.99
CA VAL A 102 -2.65 11.94 -0.87
C VAL A 102 -3.29 12.74 0.26
N VAL A 103 -3.29 12.16 1.45
CA VAL A 103 -3.73 12.79 2.70
C VAL A 103 -2.49 13.18 3.50
N HIS A 104 -2.32 14.48 3.73
CA HIS A 104 -1.27 14.98 4.64
C HIS A 104 -1.74 14.80 6.09
N ALA A 105 -1.31 13.72 6.73
CA ALA A 105 -1.73 13.37 8.09
C ALA A 105 -0.71 12.45 8.78
N ASP A 106 -0.82 12.37 10.10
CA ASP A 106 -0.18 11.29 10.86
C ASP A 106 -0.89 9.95 10.59
N GLY A 107 -0.11 8.93 10.23
CA GLY A 107 -0.67 7.63 9.81
C GLY A 107 -1.38 6.87 10.94
N VAL A 108 -0.92 7.01 12.19
CA VAL A 108 -1.54 6.34 13.35
C VAL A 108 -2.90 6.99 13.65
N THR A 109 -2.94 8.31 13.63
CA THR A 109 -4.16 9.11 13.81
C THR A 109 -5.17 8.77 12.71
N PHE A 110 -4.72 8.78 11.45
CA PHE A 110 -5.57 8.42 10.31
C PHE A 110 -6.16 7.02 10.45
N LEU A 111 -5.36 6.00 10.79
CA LEU A 111 -5.84 4.63 10.97
C LEU A 111 -6.91 4.53 12.06
N LYS A 112 -6.70 5.21 13.19
CA LYS A 112 -7.68 5.26 14.28
C LYS A 112 -9.01 5.85 13.81
N GLU A 113 -8.98 6.98 13.10
CA GLU A 113 -10.19 7.59 12.56
C GLU A 113 -10.89 6.70 11.54
N GLN A 114 -10.15 6.04 10.63
CA GLN A 114 -10.74 5.12 9.66
C GLN A 114 -11.40 3.92 10.34
N MET A 115 -10.76 3.39 11.39
CA MET A 115 -11.33 2.33 12.22
C MET A 115 -12.64 2.78 12.88
N GLU A 116 -12.66 3.97 13.49
CA GLU A 116 -13.86 4.52 14.14
C GLU A 116 -14.99 4.80 13.14
N LYS A 117 -14.65 5.23 11.91
CA LYS A 117 -15.58 5.42 10.80
C LYS A 117 -16.05 4.10 10.17
N GLY A 118 -15.47 2.96 10.57
CA GLY A 118 -15.80 1.64 10.02
C GLY A 118 -15.34 1.44 8.57
N VAL A 119 -14.42 2.28 8.06
CA VAL A 119 -13.91 2.20 6.69
C VAL A 119 -13.07 0.92 6.54
N LYS A 120 -13.19 0.28 5.37
CA LYS A 120 -12.45 -0.94 5.02
C LYS A 120 -11.65 -0.73 3.74
N TYR A 121 -10.43 -1.24 3.74
CA TYR A 121 -9.53 -1.29 2.61
C TYR A 121 -9.26 -2.74 2.24
N ASP A 122 -9.15 -3.04 0.95
CA ASP A 122 -8.83 -4.37 0.46
C ASP A 122 -7.37 -4.74 0.73
N ALA A 123 -6.49 -3.75 0.75
CA ALA A 123 -5.08 -3.91 1.14
C ALA A 123 -4.58 -2.69 1.92
N VAL A 124 -3.68 -2.93 2.88
CA VAL A 124 -2.92 -1.90 3.58
C VAL A 124 -1.43 -2.13 3.33
N LEU A 125 -0.78 -1.15 2.70
CA LEU A 125 0.67 -1.08 2.52
C LEU A 125 1.23 -0.20 3.63
N LEU A 126 2.15 -0.75 4.42
CA LEU A 126 2.80 -0.03 5.51
C LEU A 126 4.28 0.16 5.17
N ASP A 127 4.64 1.41 4.86
CA ASP A 127 6.00 1.84 4.53
C ASP A 127 6.34 3.21 5.15
N ALA A 128 5.86 3.45 6.36
CA ALA A 128 6.20 4.66 7.12
C ALA A 128 7.57 4.52 7.77
N CYS A 129 8.55 5.27 7.27
CA CYS A 129 9.93 5.19 7.70
C CYS A 129 10.43 6.49 8.30
N TYR A 130 11.48 6.43 9.12
CA TYR A 130 12.24 7.63 9.43
C TYR A 130 13.00 8.09 8.17
N SER A 131 12.88 9.38 7.84
CA SER A 131 13.68 9.98 6.75
C SER A 131 15.15 10.17 7.13
N ARG A 132 15.49 9.97 8.41
CA ARG A 132 16.82 10.14 9.00
C ARG A 132 17.22 8.84 9.69
N PRO A 133 18.12 8.04 9.09
CA PRO A 133 18.54 6.76 9.65
C PRO A 133 19.09 6.85 11.07
N GLU A 134 19.69 7.99 11.47
CA GLU A 134 20.15 8.24 12.83
C GLU A 134 19.03 8.25 13.89
N LEU A 135 17.77 8.42 13.48
CA LEU A 135 16.60 8.34 14.35
C LEU A 135 16.05 6.91 14.47
N ALA A 136 16.45 6.00 13.59
CA ALA A 136 16.03 4.61 13.62
C ALA A 136 16.78 3.88 14.74
N LYS A 137 16.09 3.62 15.85
CA LYS A 137 16.69 2.92 17.00
C LYS A 137 16.89 1.43 16.74
N THR A 138 15.96 0.82 15.99
CA THR A 138 15.97 -0.63 15.75
C THR A 138 15.53 -0.98 14.33
N PHE A 139 14.53 -0.29 13.79
CA PHE A 139 14.08 -0.48 12.41
C PHE A 139 13.92 0.89 11.75
N ILE A 140 14.32 0.99 10.48
CA ILE A 140 14.06 2.20 9.68
C ILE A 140 12.58 2.22 9.25
N CYS A 141 12.04 1.06 8.91
CA CYS A 141 10.70 0.87 8.37
C CYS A 141 10.06 -0.44 8.87
N PRO A 142 8.79 -0.44 9.29
CA PRO A 142 8.03 0.74 9.68
C PRO A 142 8.58 1.36 10.98
N VAL A 143 8.28 2.64 11.22
CA VAL A 143 8.57 3.28 12.51
C VAL A 143 7.85 2.53 13.64
N GLU A 144 8.47 2.46 14.81
CA GLU A 144 8.13 1.48 15.85
C GLU A 144 6.70 1.62 16.38
N VAL A 145 6.14 2.83 16.35
CA VAL A 145 4.75 3.09 16.78
C VAL A 145 3.73 2.25 15.99
N PHE A 146 3.99 1.91 14.71
CA PHE A 146 3.10 1.03 13.94
C PHE A 146 3.14 -0.43 14.37
N LEU A 147 4.15 -0.82 15.16
CA LEU A 147 4.28 -2.16 15.73
C LEU A 147 3.63 -2.27 17.12
N GLU A 148 3.13 -1.17 17.68
CA GLU A 148 2.39 -1.21 18.92
C GLU A 148 1.06 -1.95 18.76
N LYS A 149 0.71 -2.76 19.77
CA LYS A 149 -0.50 -3.62 19.75
C LYS A 149 -1.79 -2.86 19.40
N GLN A 150 -1.93 -1.63 19.88
CA GLN A 150 -3.09 -0.77 19.61
C GLN A 150 -3.16 -0.32 18.14
N VAL A 151 -2.02 -0.02 17.53
CA VAL A 151 -1.95 0.41 16.13
C VAL A 151 -2.15 -0.79 15.21
N ILE A 152 -1.51 -1.93 15.52
CA ILE A 152 -1.77 -3.20 14.82
C ILE A 152 -3.26 -3.54 14.86
N ARG A 153 -3.93 -3.37 16.00
CA ARG A 153 -5.39 -3.58 16.10
C ARG A 153 -6.15 -2.66 15.14
N SER A 154 -5.77 -1.38 15.08
CA SER A 154 -6.39 -0.43 14.16
C SER A 154 -6.19 -0.85 12.71
N ILE A 155 -4.97 -1.27 12.32
CA ILE A 155 -4.66 -1.80 10.99
C ILE A 155 -5.54 -3.00 10.66
N VAL A 156 -5.57 -4.02 11.53
CA VAL A 156 -6.38 -5.23 11.34
C VAL A 156 -7.88 -4.89 11.21
N GLN A 157 -8.36 -3.87 11.93
CA GLN A 157 -9.76 -3.46 11.86
C GLN A 157 -10.08 -2.68 10.58
N VAL A 158 -9.13 -2.02 9.93
CA VAL A 158 -9.40 -1.34 8.65
C VAL A 158 -9.16 -2.23 7.43
N VAL A 159 -8.50 -3.38 7.59
CA VAL A 159 -8.40 -4.39 6.52
C VAL A 159 -9.74 -5.09 6.35
N GLY A 160 -10.30 -5.01 5.14
CA GLY A 160 -11.53 -5.66 4.73
C GLY A 160 -11.39 -7.18 4.67
N LYS A 161 -12.49 -7.89 4.93
CA LYS A 161 -12.60 -9.32 4.66
C LYS A 161 -13.13 -9.48 3.25
N ARG A 162 -12.28 -9.70 2.24
CA ARG A 162 -12.80 -10.21 0.96
C ARG A 162 -13.03 -11.71 1.09
N GLU A 163 -14.28 -12.13 0.92
CA GLU A 163 -14.56 -13.48 0.44
C GLU A 163 -14.28 -13.51 -1.06
N LEU A 164 -13.43 -14.45 -1.49
CA LEU A 164 -13.11 -14.66 -2.89
C LEU A 164 -14.36 -15.14 -3.62
N LYS A 165 -14.95 -14.28 -4.47
CA LYS A 165 -15.95 -14.69 -5.46
C LYS A 165 -15.20 -15.30 -6.64
N TYR A 166 -15.00 -16.62 -6.62
CA TYR A 166 -14.60 -17.37 -7.81
C TYR A 166 -15.80 -17.41 -8.78
N LEU A 167 -15.62 -16.89 -9.99
CA LEU A 167 -16.42 -17.24 -11.18
C LEU A 167 -15.52 -18.06 -12.11
#